data_AF-A0A0F9SNP4-F1
#
_entry.id   AF-A0A0F9SNP4-F1
#
_cell.length_a   1.000
_cell.length_b   1.000
_cell.length_c   1.000
_cell.angle_alpha   90.00
_cell.angle_beta   90.00
_cell.angle_gamma   90.00
#
_symmetry.space_group_name_H-M   'P 1'
#
loop_
_entity.id
_entity.type
_entity.pdbx_description
1 polymer ?
#
loop_
_entity_poly.entity_id
_entity_poly.type
_entity_poly.pdbx_seq_one_letter_code
_entity_poly.pdbx_strand_id
1 'polypeptide(L)'
;MMDNHRWLVLSMLFDAVLLVAAAVILSRACGLKWRHSLATATVVLLLVAVLAGQCFGADFLALDIPVEQRQRFWNSDGSCVQCAIGMVGVNMNIGAAEMLLWNSQYGSRVRGGAGPSRVRAYCNARGIPAYNVTGNTMPWIEWALKTGRGCAVQWGKGHMVTAVGMSTDGQRFAVCDNNTPQRVDWYSRAEFTQKHYPWVVILRGPIPANQPPVYYPWWEK
;
A
#
# COMPACT_ATOMS: atom_id res chain seq x y z
N MET A 1 -13.20 -22.92 1.86
CA MET A 1 -13.54 -21.89 2.87
C MET A 1 -14.02 -20.68 2.10
N MET A 2 -15.32 -20.37 2.12
CA MET A 2 -15.84 -19.18 1.43
C MET A 2 -15.33 -17.93 2.15
N ASP A 3 -14.76 -17.00 1.39
CA ASP A 3 -14.17 -15.76 1.92
C ASP A 3 -15.24 -14.89 2.61
N ASN A 4 -14.93 -14.35 3.80
CA ASN A 4 -15.90 -13.62 4.64
C ASN A 4 -16.53 -12.43 3.90
N HIS A 5 -15.83 -11.87 2.91
CA HIS A 5 -16.32 -10.82 2.04
C HIS A 5 -17.46 -11.26 1.11
N ARG A 6 -17.42 -12.51 0.59
CA ARG A 6 -18.52 -13.05 -0.22
C ARG A 6 -19.78 -13.25 0.60
N TRP A 7 -19.65 -13.65 1.86
CA TRP A 7 -20.78 -13.79 2.78
C TRP A 7 -21.42 -12.45 3.12
N LEU A 8 -20.61 -11.41 3.33
CA LEU A 8 -21.13 -10.06 3.59
C LEU A 8 -21.87 -9.48 2.38
N VAL A 9 -21.33 -9.66 1.18
CA VAL A 9 -22.00 -9.21 -0.06
C VAL A 9 -23.29 -10.00 -0.31
N LEU A 10 -23.29 -11.31 -0.10
CA LEU A 10 -24.50 -12.14 -0.22
C LEU A 10 -25.56 -11.77 0.82
N SER A 11 -25.15 -11.49 2.06
CA SER A 11 -26.06 -11.01 3.12
C SER A 11 -26.67 -9.66 2.73
N MET A 12 -25.86 -8.70 2.29
CA MET A 12 -26.33 -7.38 1.87
C MET A 12 -27.27 -7.46 0.66
N LEU A 13 -27.00 -8.35 -0.30
CA LEU A 13 -27.90 -8.59 -1.44
C LEU A 13 -29.21 -9.24 -0.99
N PHE A 14 -29.17 -10.15 -0.04
CA PHE A 14 -30.36 -10.80 0.51
C PHE A 14 -31.26 -9.80 1.27
N ASP A 15 -30.64 -8.97 2.11
CA ASP A 15 -31.33 -7.90 2.85
C ASP A 15 -31.91 -6.84 1.91
N ALA A 16 -31.19 -6.47 0.85
CA ALA A 16 -31.67 -5.57 -0.19
C ALA A 16 -32.89 -6.14 -0.93
N VAL A 17 -32.89 -7.43 -1.28
CA VAL A 17 -34.03 -8.10 -1.92
C VAL A 17 -35.25 -8.13 -1.00
N LEU A 18 -35.04 -8.41 0.30
CA LEU A 18 -36.10 -8.36 1.30
C LEU A 18 -36.69 -6.94 1.46
N LEU A 19 -35.84 -5.92 1.46
CA LEU A 19 -36.26 -4.51 1.52
C LEU A 19 -37.08 -4.09 0.29
N VAL A 20 -36.66 -4.50 -0.92
CA VAL A 20 -37.42 -4.25 -2.16
C VAL A 20 -38.76 -4.98 -2.11
N ALA A 21 -38.78 -6.25 -1.69
CA ALA A 21 -40.01 -7.02 -1.58
C ALA A 21 -40.99 -6.38 -0.57
N ALA A 22 -40.50 -5.96 0.59
CA ALA A 22 -41.30 -5.28 1.62
C ALA A 22 -41.86 -3.94 1.11
N ALA A 23 -41.05 -3.13 0.41
CA ALA A 23 -41.49 -1.85 -0.17
C ALA A 23 -42.57 -2.05 -1.26
N VAL A 24 -42.45 -3.10 -2.08
CA VAL A 24 -43.47 -3.46 -3.07
C VAL A 24 -44.76 -3.92 -2.40
N ILE A 25 -44.68 -4.74 -1.35
CA ILE A 25 -45.86 -5.21 -0.60
C ILE A 25 -46.57 -4.05 0.09
N LEU A 26 -45.83 -3.17 0.78
CA LEU A 26 -46.37 -2.00 1.47
C LEU A 26 -46.99 -0.99 0.50
N SER A 27 -46.34 -0.73 -0.65
CA SER A 27 -46.91 0.18 -1.66
C SER A 27 -48.23 -0.33 -2.22
N ARG A 28 -48.38 -1.66 -2.40
CA ARG A 28 -49.66 -2.25 -2.80
C ARG A 28 -50.72 -2.16 -1.70
N ALA A 29 -50.34 -2.38 -0.44
CA ALA A 29 -51.26 -2.26 0.70
C ALA A 29 -51.81 -0.83 0.88
N CYS A 30 -51.03 0.19 0.50
CA CYS A 30 -51.45 1.61 0.53
C CYS A 30 -52.20 2.08 -0.74
N GLY A 31 -52.54 1.19 -1.68
CA GLY A 31 -53.31 1.55 -2.88
C GLY A 31 -52.54 2.36 -3.94
N LEU A 32 -51.20 2.37 -3.88
CA LEU A 32 -50.38 3.05 -4.89
C LEU A 32 -50.50 2.33 -6.24
N LYS A 33 -50.77 3.10 -7.30
CA LYS A 33 -50.80 2.57 -8.68
C LYS A 33 -49.44 1.98 -9.05
N TRP A 34 -49.45 0.81 -9.71
CA TRP A 34 -48.29 -0.01 -10.14
C TRP A 34 -47.05 0.77 -10.63
N ARG A 35 -47.25 1.90 -11.32
CA ARG A 35 -46.18 2.79 -11.80
C ARG A 35 -45.31 3.39 -10.67
N HIS A 36 -45.89 3.65 -9.51
CA HIS A 36 -45.17 4.18 -8.34
C HIS A 36 -44.38 3.08 -7.61
N SER A 37 -44.90 1.85 -7.57
CA SER A 37 -44.20 0.70 -7.00
C SER A 37 -42.93 0.35 -7.79
N LEU A 38 -42.98 0.43 -9.12
CA LEU A 38 -41.81 0.26 -9.99
C LEU A 38 -40.76 1.35 -9.77
N ALA A 39 -41.17 2.62 -9.71
CA ALA A 39 -40.25 3.71 -9.45
C ALA A 39 -39.53 3.55 -8.10
N THR A 40 -40.27 3.14 -7.06
CA THR A 40 -39.71 2.90 -5.72
C THR A 40 -38.70 1.76 -5.73
N ALA A 41 -39.03 0.62 -6.37
CA ALA A 41 -38.11 -0.52 -6.49
C ALA A 41 -36.83 -0.14 -7.25
N THR A 42 -36.94 0.63 -8.33
CA THR A 42 -35.79 1.12 -9.11
C THR A 42 -34.88 2.02 -8.27
N VAL A 43 -35.45 2.94 -7.48
CA VAL A 43 -34.68 3.82 -6.59
C VAL A 43 -33.93 3.02 -5.52
N VAL A 44 -34.58 2.02 -4.92
CA VAL A 44 -33.93 1.14 -3.93
C VAL A 44 -32.79 0.32 -4.56
N LEU A 45 -33.00 -0.24 -5.75
CA LEU A 45 -31.97 -0.98 -6.49
C LEU A 45 -30.77 -0.09 -6.85
N LEU A 46 -31.02 1.15 -7.28
CA LEU A 46 -29.95 2.12 -7.57
C LEU A 46 -29.18 2.50 -6.30
N LEU A 47 -29.86 2.71 -5.16
CA LEU A 47 -29.20 2.97 -3.88
C LEU A 47 -28.33 1.80 -3.43
N VAL A 48 -28.82 0.57 -3.55
CA VAL A 48 -28.06 -0.64 -3.21
C VAL A 48 -26.85 -0.80 -4.12
N ALA A 49 -26.99 -0.54 -5.43
CA ALA A 49 -25.88 -0.59 -6.38
C ALA A 49 -24.80 0.48 -6.08
N VAL A 50 -25.21 1.70 -5.71
CA VAL A 50 -24.28 2.78 -5.32
C VAL A 50 -23.53 2.44 -4.04
N LEU A 51 -24.24 1.91 -3.02
CA LEU A 51 -23.63 1.50 -1.75
C LEU A 51 -22.71 0.29 -1.91
N ALA A 52 -23.09 -0.69 -2.74
CA ALA A 52 -22.25 -1.84 -3.06
C ALA A 52 -20.99 -1.43 -3.85
N GLY A 53 -21.11 -0.43 -4.74
CA GLY A 53 -19.99 0.12 -5.51
C GLY A 53 -18.88 0.72 -4.63
N GLN A 54 -19.24 1.31 -3.49
CA GLN A 54 -18.27 1.85 -2.53
C GLN A 54 -17.53 0.78 -1.71
N CYS A 55 -18.02 -0.47 -1.72
CA CYS A 55 -17.35 -1.58 -1.06
C CYS A 55 -16.21 -2.19 -1.91
N PHE A 56 -16.17 -1.88 -3.21
CA PHE A 56 -15.02 -2.14 -4.06
C PHE A 56 -14.02 -0.98 -3.89
N GLY A 57 -13.45 -0.89 -2.68
CA GLY A 57 -12.48 0.14 -2.35
C GLY A 57 -11.32 0.09 -3.34
N ALA A 58 -11.04 1.23 -3.98
CA ALA A 58 -9.98 1.33 -4.97
C ALA A 58 -8.64 0.88 -4.39
N ASP A 59 -7.82 0.28 -5.23
CA ASP A 59 -6.40 0.06 -4.96
C ASP A 59 -5.75 1.42 -4.70
N PHE A 60 -5.06 1.58 -3.56
CA PHE A 60 -4.34 2.82 -3.25
C PHE A 60 -2.85 2.57 -3.10
N LEU A 61 -2.06 3.55 -3.57
CA LEU A 61 -0.65 3.62 -3.28
C LEU A 61 -0.47 4.44 -2.00
N ALA A 62 0.11 3.82 -0.98
CA ALA A 62 0.63 4.52 0.19
C ALA A 62 1.79 5.45 -0.19
N LEU A 63 2.45 5.12 -1.30
CA LEU A 63 3.61 5.80 -1.82
C LEU A 63 3.51 5.85 -3.36
N ASP A 64 3.25 7.03 -3.91
CA ASP A 64 3.25 7.28 -5.34
C ASP A 64 4.53 8.03 -5.77
N ILE A 65 5.62 7.27 -5.95
CA ILE A 65 6.89 7.82 -6.44
C ILE A 65 6.88 7.82 -7.97
N PRO A 66 7.10 8.98 -8.63
CA PRO A 66 7.28 9.05 -10.07
C PRO A 66 8.33 8.08 -10.59
N VAL A 67 8.15 7.58 -11.80
CA VAL A 67 9.05 6.59 -12.43
C VAL A 67 10.50 7.07 -12.39
N GLU A 68 10.73 8.35 -12.72
CA GLU A 68 12.05 8.99 -12.79
C GLU A 68 12.74 8.95 -11.43
N GLN A 69 11.98 9.18 -10.34
CA GLN A 69 12.51 9.08 -8.98
C GLN A 69 12.84 7.63 -8.61
N ARG A 70 11.98 6.66 -8.94
CA ARG A 70 12.23 5.24 -8.66
C ARG A 70 13.45 4.72 -9.40
N GLN A 71 13.65 5.15 -10.65
CA GLN A 71 14.78 4.74 -11.49
C GLN A 71 16.15 5.04 -10.87
N ARG A 72 16.27 6.12 -10.08
CA ARG A 72 17.49 6.46 -9.34
C ARG A 72 17.90 5.40 -8.32
N PHE A 73 16.94 4.60 -7.87
CA PHE A 73 17.14 3.50 -6.92
C PHE A 73 17.26 2.15 -7.63
N TRP A 74 17.56 2.11 -8.93
CA TRP A 74 17.87 0.86 -9.62
C TRP A 74 19.06 0.15 -8.96
N ASN A 75 18.86 -1.12 -8.62
CA ASN A 75 19.85 -1.94 -7.94
C ASN A 75 20.80 -2.60 -8.95
N SER A 76 21.95 -1.97 -9.20
CA SER A 76 22.98 -2.50 -10.10
C SER A 76 24.15 -3.20 -9.39
N ASP A 77 24.25 -3.09 -8.06
CA ASP A 77 25.45 -3.47 -7.30
C ASP A 77 25.16 -4.30 -6.03
N GLY A 78 23.92 -4.78 -5.86
CA GLY A 78 23.50 -5.56 -4.69
C GLY A 78 23.11 -4.72 -3.47
N SER A 79 22.92 -3.40 -3.63
CA SER A 79 22.45 -2.48 -2.58
C SER A 79 20.91 -2.43 -2.45
N CYS A 80 20.21 -3.54 -2.71
CA CYS A 80 18.73 -3.58 -2.76
C CYS A 80 18.06 -3.04 -1.48
N VAL A 81 18.66 -3.26 -0.32
CA VAL A 81 18.17 -2.75 0.98
C VAL A 81 18.21 -1.23 1.01
N GLN A 82 19.32 -0.63 0.57
CA GLN A 82 19.52 0.81 0.53
C GLN A 82 18.65 1.46 -0.55
N CYS A 83 18.46 0.79 -1.69
CA CYS A 83 17.52 1.21 -2.73
C CYS A 83 16.09 1.29 -2.19
N ALA A 84 15.62 0.24 -1.52
CA ALA A 84 14.27 0.19 -0.96
C ALA A 84 14.06 1.22 0.16
N ILE A 85 15.02 1.37 1.08
CA ILE A 85 14.95 2.38 2.14
C ILE A 85 15.02 3.80 1.55
N GLY A 86 15.85 4.01 0.53
CA GLY A 86 15.98 5.30 -0.14
C GLY A 86 14.68 5.77 -0.78
N MET A 87 13.95 4.86 -1.45
CA MET A 87 12.60 5.15 -1.97
C MET A 87 11.63 5.58 -0.86
N VAL A 88 11.62 4.88 0.28
CA VAL A 88 10.81 5.29 1.45
C VAL A 88 11.28 6.64 2.00
N GLY A 89 12.59 6.90 1.98
CA GLY A 89 13.19 8.16 2.43
C GLY A 89 12.72 9.36 1.61
N VAL A 90 12.61 9.19 0.29
CA VAL A 90 12.03 10.18 -0.63
C VAL A 90 10.59 10.51 -0.23
N ASN A 91 9.75 9.49 -0.02
CA ASN A 91 8.36 9.70 0.42
C ASN A 91 8.31 10.50 1.72
N MET A 92 9.03 10.00 2.73
CA MET A 92 8.97 10.47 4.10
C MET A 92 9.71 11.80 4.31
N ASN A 93 10.28 12.38 3.25
CA ASN A 93 11.13 13.56 3.29
C ASN A 93 12.29 13.43 4.31
N ILE A 94 12.95 12.27 4.31
CA ILE A 94 14.10 11.97 5.19
C ILE A 94 15.36 11.91 4.32
N GLY A 95 15.99 13.07 4.13
CA GLY A 95 17.17 13.20 3.28
C GLY A 95 18.31 12.23 3.64
N ALA A 96 18.54 11.95 4.93
CA ALA A 96 19.56 10.99 5.35
C ALA A 96 19.31 9.56 4.82
N ALA A 97 18.03 9.17 4.69
CA ALA A 97 17.61 7.87 4.15
C ALA A 97 17.60 7.86 2.62
N GLU A 98 17.08 8.93 1.98
CA GLU A 98 17.18 9.10 0.52
C GLU A 98 18.65 8.97 0.08
N MET A 99 19.56 9.66 0.76
CA MET A 99 20.97 9.76 0.38
C MET A 99 21.82 8.53 0.72
N LEU A 100 21.24 7.36 0.96
CA LEU A 100 22.01 6.14 1.29
C LEU A 100 22.95 5.71 0.16
N LEU A 101 22.53 5.84 -1.10
CA LEU A 101 23.32 5.41 -2.26
C LEU A 101 24.36 6.43 -2.71
N TRP A 102 24.35 7.64 -2.16
CA TRP A 102 25.19 8.75 -2.61
C TRP A 102 26.09 9.26 -1.49
N ASN A 103 27.21 9.87 -1.86
CA ASN A 103 27.97 10.69 -0.91
C ASN A 103 27.16 11.96 -0.66
N SER A 104 27.03 12.35 0.61
CA SER A 104 26.25 13.52 1.00
C SER A 104 26.76 14.09 2.32
N GLN A 105 26.16 15.19 2.76
CA GLN A 105 26.34 15.72 4.12
C GLN A 105 25.99 14.71 5.22
N TYR A 106 25.22 13.67 4.93
CA TYR A 106 24.85 12.62 5.88
C TYR A 106 25.88 11.47 5.94
N GLY A 107 26.91 11.49 5.09
CA GLY A 107 27.99 10.49 5.08
C GLY A 107 28.25 9.85 3.71
N SER A 108 29.28 8.99 3.67
CA SER A 108 29.70 8.26 2.46
C SER A 108 28.68 7.20 2.03
N ARG A 109 28.50 7.03 0.72
CA ARG A 109 27.58 6.05 0.10
C ARG A 109 27.67 4.65 0.74
N VAL A 110 26.53 4.03 1.00
CA VAL A 110 26.41 2.66 1.52
C VAL A 110 26.17 1.71 0.35
N ARG A 111 27.10 0.77 0.13
CA ARG A 111 27.09 -0.14 -1.03
C ARG A 111 27.05 -1.61 -0.62
N GLY A 112 26.50 -2.46 -1.49
CA GLY A 112 26.41 -3.91 -1.33
C GLY A 112 25.38 -4.37 -0.29
N GLY A 113 25.22 -5.70 -0.19
CA GLY A 113 24.18 -6.34 0.61
C GLY A 113 24.22 -5.96 2.10
N ALA A 114 23.04 -5.81 2.71
CA ALA A 114 22.90 -5.50 4.12
C ALA A 114 21.92 -6.46 4.79
N GLY A 115 22.24 -6.85 6.02
CA GLY A 115 21.30 -7.50 6.94
C GLY A 115 20.87 -6.54 8.06
N PRO A 116 19.98 -6.98 8.97
CA PRO A 116 19.42 -6.13 10.03
C PRO A 116 20.46 -5.38 10.86
N SER A 117 21.58 -6.02 11.23
CA SER A 117 22.65 -5.39 12.01
C SER A 117 23.34 -4.24 11.27
N ARG A 118 23.67 -4.44 9.99
CA ARG A 118 24.29 -3.42 9.13
C ARG A 118 23.35 -2.24 8.92
N VAL A 119 22.06 -2.50 8.72
CA VAL A 119 21.03 -1.45 8.63
C VAL A 119 20.98 -0.62 9.90
N ARG A 120 20.93 -1.27 11.07
CA ARG A 120 20.96 -0.57 12.37
C ARG A 120 22.20 0.32 12.48
N ALA A 121 23.37 -0.17 12.09
CA ALA A 121 24.62 0.56 12.21
C ALA A 121 24.61 1.86 11.39
N TYR A 122 24.29 1.81 10.09
CA TYR A 122 24.27 3.04 9.28
C TYR A 122 23.08 3.95 9.63
N CYS A 123 21.93 3.41 10.05
CA CYS A 123 20.82 4.25 10.49
C CYS A 123 21.21 5.04 11.73
N ASN A 124 21.83 4.41 12.73
CA ASN A 124 22.32 5.09 13.92
C ASN A 124 23.39 6.14 13.57
N ALA A 125 24.37 5.79 12.72
CA ALA A 125 25.45 6.69 12.34
C ALA A 125 24.95 7.95 11.59
N ARG A 126 23.86 7.82 10.81
CA ARG A 126 23.28 8.92 10.02
C ARG A 126 22.08 9.60 10.68
N GLY A 127 21.70 9.18 11.90
CA GLY A 127 20.49 9.66 12.56
C GLY A 127 19.20 9.34 11.81
N ILE A 128 19.16 8.26 11.00
CA ILE A 128 17.95 7.81 10.30
C ILE A 128 17.04 7.11 11.30
N PRO A 129 15.86 7.67 11.62
CA PRO A 129 14.99 7.05 12.59
C PRO A 129 14.20 5.93 11.88
N ALA A 130 14.41 4.67 12.27
CA ALA A 130 13.76 3.52 11.62
C ALA A 130 13.33 2.45 12.62
N TYR A 131 12.20 1.81 12.34
CA TYR A 131 11.87 0.48 12.86
C TYR A 131 12.54 -0.56 11.97
N ASN A 132 13.35 -1.44 12.56
CA ASN A 132 14.07 -2.51 11.88
C ASN A 132 13.61 -3.83 12.51
N VAL A 133 12.57 -4.42 11.92
CA VAL A 133 11.72 -5.44 12.54
C VAL A 133 11.95 -6.76 11.85
N THR A 134 12.16 -7.82 12.64
CA THR A 134 12.33 -9.20 12.18
C THR A 134 11.31 -10.11 12.86
N GLY A 135 10.95 -11.24 12.24
CA GLY A 135 9.96 -12.17 12.79
C GLY A 135 8.54 -11.86 12.31
N ASN A 136 7.60 -11.59 13.21
CA ASN A 136 6.21 -11.31 12.82
C ASN A 136 6.06 -9.88 12.25
N THR A 137 6.26 -9.73 10.94
CA THR A 137 6.38 -8.45 10.23
C THR A 137 5.11 -8.01 9.49
N MET A 138 4.18 -8.92 9.18
CA MET A 138 2.95 -8.57 8.44
C MET A 138 2.12 -7.45 9.09
N PRO A 139 1.86 -7.46 10.42
CA PRO A 139 1.14 -6.36 11.07
C PRO A 139 1.85 -4.99 10.91
N TRP A 140 3.18 -5.00 10.89
CA TRP A 140 4.00 -3.79 10.72
C TRP A 140 3.93 -3.26 9.28
N ILE A 141 3.93 -4.14 8.29
CA ILE A 141 3.79 -3.80 6.87
C ILE A 141 2.42 -3.14 6.64
N GLU A 142 1.35 -3.77 7.13
CA GLU A 142 0.00 -3.22 7.00
C GLU A 142 -0.14 -1.86 7.69
N TRP A 143 0.39 -1.72 8.90
CA TRP A 143 0.40 -0.45 9.61
C TRP A 143 1.14 0.64 8.81
N ALA A 144 2.32 0.33 8.27
CA ALA A 144 3.10 1.28 7.47
C ALA A 144 2.35 1.73 6.20
N LEU A 145 1.68 0.79 5.51
CA LEU A 145 0.93 1.09 4.29
C LEU A 145 -0.36 1.88 4.59
N LYS A 146 -1.13 1.49 5.62
CA LYS A 146 -2.33 2.21 6.06
C LYS A 146 -2.05 3.65 6.51
N THR A 147 -0.83 3.92 6.94
CA THR A 147 -0.39 5.25 7.38
C THR A 147 0.37 6.03 6.31
N GLY A 148 0.36 5.59 5.05
CA GLY A 148 0.99 6.32 3.93
C GLY A 148 2.52 6.35 3.96
N ARG A 149 3.17 5.44 4.71
CA ARG A 149 4.63 5.45 4.87
C ARG A 149 5.35 4.69 3.78
N GLY A 150 4.78 3.56 3.39
CA GLY A 150 5.53 2.52 2.68
C GLY A 150 6.54 1.83 3.59
N CYS A 151 7.17 0.77 3.10
CA CYS A 151 8.25 0.10 3.82
C CYS A 151 9.16 -0.70 2.90
N ALA A 152 10.41 -0.88 3.29
CA ALA A 152 11.29 -1.83 2.65
C ALA A 152 11.01 -3.22 3.23
N VAL A 153 10.70 -4.20 2.39
CA VAL A 153 10.35 -5.58 2.79
C VAL A 153 11.32 -6.56 2.18
N GLN A 154 11.77 -7.54 2.98
CA GLN A 154 12.60 -8.61 2.44
C GLN A 154 11.75 -9.51 1.52
N TRP A 155 12.32 -9.81 0.35
CA TRP A 155 11.69 -10.54 -0.75
C TRP A 155 12.55 -11.75 -1.10
N GLY A 156 12.10 -12.94 -0.75
CA GLY A 156 12.93 -14.14 -0.77
C GLY A 156 14.16 -14.03 0.14
N LYS A 157 15.20 -14.81 -0.13
CA LYS A 157 16.36 -14.94 0.78
C LYS A 157 17.38 -13.81 0.70
N GLY A 158 17.46 -13.08 -0.42
CA GLY A 158 18.59 -12.18 -0.69
C GLY A 158 18.21 -10.85 -1.34
N HIS A 159 16.92 -10.50 -1.35
CA HIS A 159 16.45 -9.28 -2.00
C HIS A 159 15.58 -8.46 -1.05
N MET A 160 15.53 -7.15 -1.29
CA MET A 160 14.67 -6.22 -0.56
C MET A 160 13.97 -5.33 -1.58
N VAL A 161 12.66 -5.20 -1.45
CA VAL A 161 11.80 -4.40 -2.34
C VAL A 161 11.04 -3.36 -1.53
N THR A 162 10.41 -2.41 -2.20
CA THR A 162 9.59 -1.40 -1.52
C THR A 162 8.12 -1.79 -1.61
N ALA A 163 7.46 -2.02 -0.48
CA ALA A 163 6.00 -2.08 -0.44
C ALA A 163 5.46 -0.65 -0.48
N VAL A 164 4.67 -0.35 -1.51
CA VAL A 164 4.23 1.00 -1.87
C VAL A 164 2.72 1.19 -1.79
N GLY A 165 1.93 0.13 -1.59
CA GLY A 165 0.47 0.23 -1.54
C GLY A 165 -0.19 -1.04 -1.03
N MET A 166 -1.47 -0.91 -0.72
CA MET A 166 -2.32 -2.00 -0.27
C MET A 166 -3.74 -1.74 -0.78
N SER A 167 -4.47 -2.77 -1.14
CA SER A 167 -5.89 -2.61 -1.46
C SER A 167 -6.68 -2.26 -0.20
N THR A 168 -7.84 -1.62 -0.36
CA THR A 168 -8.67 -1.17 0.77
C THR A 168 -9.14 -2.35 1.63
N ASP A 169 -9.39 -3.51 1.02
CA ASP A 169 -9.75 -4.77 1.70
C ASP A 169 -8.54 -5.52 2.30
N GLY A 170 -7.32 -5.01 2.10
CA GLY A 170 -6.09 -5.63 2.56
C GLY A 170 -5.74 -6.96 1.88
N GLN A 171 -6.39 -7.31 0.77
CA GLN A 171 -6.16 -8.57 0.06
C GLN A 171 -5.06 -8.50 -0.98
N ARG A 172 -4.58 -7.29 -1.34
CA ARG A 172 -3.52 -7.09 -2.31
C ARG A 172 -2.51 -6.07 -1.82
N PHE A 173 -1.27 -6.25 -2.23
CA PHE A 173 -0.12 -5.42 -1.88
C PHE A 173 0.60 -4.98 -3.14
N ALA A 174 0.92 -3.69 -3.23
CA ALA A 174 1.69 -3.13 -4.32
C ALA A 174 3.17 -3.07 -3.94
N VAL A 175 4.03 -3.53 -4.84
CA VAL A 175 5.48 -3.61 -4.65
C VAL A 175 6.19 -2.92 -5.82
N CYS A 176 7.15 -2.07 -5.48
CA CYS A 176 8.16 -1.59 -6.43
C CYS A 176 9.46 -2.36 -6.21
N ASP A 177 9.82 -3.19 -7.18
CA ASP A 177 11.11 -3.90 -7.20
C ASP A 177 12.20 -2.96 -7.74
N ASN A 178 13.29 -2.79 -6.99
CA ASN A 178 14.44 -1.98 -7.41
C ASN A 178 15.27 -2.63 -8.53
N ASN A 179 15.00 -3.86 -8.95
CA ASN A 179 15.53 -4.43 -10.20
C ASN A 179 14.73 -3.97 -11.43
N THR A 180 13.46 -3.59 -11.26
CA THR A 180 12.56 -3.10 -12.32
C THR A 180 11.79 -1.86 -11.85
N PRO A 181 12.48 -0.76 -11.50
CA PRO A 181 11.89 0.40 -10.82
C PRO A 181 10.91 1.20 -11.69
N GLN A 182 10.65 0.78 -12.93
CA GLN A 182 9.66 1.39 -13.81
C GLN A 182 8.24 0.89 -13.50
N ARG A 183 8.10 -0.25 -12.81
CA ARG A 183 6.83 -0.94 -12.59
C ARG A 183 6.46 -0.99 -11.10
N VAL A 184 5.16 -1.04 -10.85
CA VAL A 184 4.59 -1.37 -9.54
C VAL A 184 3.70 -2.58 -9.76
N ASP A 185 4.08 -3.71 -9.17
CA ASP A 185 3.38 -4.97 -9.32
C ASP A 185 2.46 -5.20 -8.12
N TRP A 186 1.26 -5.70 -8.39
CA TRP A 186 0.28 -6.03 -7.36
C TRP A 186 0.24 -7.53 -7.14
N TYR A 187 0.40 -7.93 -5.88
CA TYR A 187 0.33 -9.33 -5.44
C TYR A 187 -0.89 -9.53 -4.56
N SER A 188 -1.54 -10.68 -4.66
CA SER A 188 -2.47 -11.11 -3.61
C SER A 188 -1.74 -11.27 -2.28
N ARG A 189 -2.47 -11.21 -1.16
CA ARG A 189 -1.93 -11.44 0.18
C ARG A 189 -1.20 -12.77 0.28
N ALA A 190 -1.73 -13.82 -0.34
CA ALA A 190 -1.12 -15.15 -0.36
C ALA A 190 0.23 -15.12 -1.08
N GLU A 191 0.29 -14.56 -2.29
CA GLU A 191 1.54 -14.44 -3.06
C GLU A 191 2.56 -13.55 -2.35
N PHE A 192 2.11 -12.42 -1.79
CA PHE A 192 2.96 -11.51 -1.03
C PHE A 192 3.57 -12.22 0.18
N THR A 193 2.74 -12.91 0.97
CA THR A 193 3.20 -13.64 2.18
C THR A 193 4.14 -14.78 1.82
N GLN A 194 3.90 -15.48 0.70
CA GLN A 194 4.80 -16.53 0.23
C GLN A 194 6.17 -16.00 -0.18
N LYS A 195 6.22 -14.80 -0.77
CA LYS A 195 7.47 -14.16 -1.22
C LYS A 195 8.17 -13.41 -0.10
N HIS A 196 7.42 -12.87 0.84
CA HIS A 196 7.94 -12.11 1.95
C HIS A 196 8.75 -13.00 2.91
N TYR A 197 9.96 -12.56 3.23
CA TYR A 197 10.78 -13.15 4.30
C TYR A 197 10.73 -12.21 5.52
N PRO A 198 10.72 -12.71 6.77
CA PRO A 198 10.34 -11.95 7.98
C PRO A 198 11.35 -10.86 8.41
N TRP A 199 11.54 -9.85 7.57
CA TRP A 199 12.31 -8.64 7.83
C TRP A 199 11.71 -7.45 7.07
N VAL A 200 11.49 -6.35 7.79
CA VAL A 200 10.99 -5.08 7.25
C VAL A 200 11.72 -3.90 7.89
N VAL A 201 11.96 -2.86 7.10
CA VAL A 201 12.47 -1.57 7.56
C VAL A 201 11.44 -0.48 7.26
N ILE A 202 11.03 0.23 8.29
CA ILE A 202 10.01 1.29 8.21
C ILE A 202 10.63 2.56 8.77
N LEU A 203 10.60 3.65 8.01
CA LEU A 203 11.11 4.91 8.49
C LEU A 203 10.13 5.54 9.50
N ARG A 204 10.69 6.03 10.59
CA ARG A 204 9.98 6.81 11.61
C ARG A 204 9.99 8.27 11.19
N GLY A 205 8.94 9.00 11.51
CA GLY A 205 8.85 10.41 11.19
C GLY A 205 7.39 10.84 11.03
N PRO A 206 7.13 12.16 10.98
CA PRO A 206 5.83 12.64 10.56
C PRO A 206 5.50 12.02 9.20
N ILE A 207 4.25 11.59 9.02
CA ILE A 207 3.76 11.26 7.67
C ILE A 207 3.87 12.56 6.87
N PRO A 208 4.31 12.53 5.61
CA PRO A 208 4.21 13.69 4.73
C PRO A 208 2.79 14.26 4.82
N ALA A 209 2.65 15.59 4.82
CA ALA A 209 1.34 16.19 4.71
C ALA A 209 0.62 15.64 3.45
N ASN A 210 -0.71 15.72 3.39
CA ASN A 210 -1.50 15.33 2.20
C ASN A 210 -1.21 16.18 0.93
N GLN A 211 -0.04 16.81 0.85
CA GLN A 211 0.48 17.51 -0.31
C GLN A 211 1.40 16.57 -1.07
N PRO A 212 1.28 16.51 -2.41
CA PRO A 212 2.23 15.76 -3.22
C PRO A 212 3.67 16.22 -2.94
N PRO A 213 4.64 15.29 -2.83
CA PRO A 213 6.04 15.66 -2.72
C PRO A 213 6.50 16.45 -3.94
N VAL A 214 7.29 17.49 -3.71
CA VAL A 214 7.96 18.25 -4.78
C VAL A 214 9.35 17.67 -4.97
N TYR A 215 9.63 17.18 -6.17
CA TYR A 215 10.91 16.57 -6.52
C TYR A 215 11.82 17.58 -7.22
N TYR A 216 13.06 17.70 -6.74
CA TYR A 216 14.10 18.52 -7.38
C TYR A 216 15.19 17.62 -7.98
N PRO A 217 15.46 17.69 -9.30
CA PRO A 217 16.41 16.81 -9.99
C PRO A 217 17.88 17.16 -9.71
N TRP A 218 18.29 17.08 -8.45
CA TRP A 218 19.66 17.38 -8.05
C TRP A 218 20.69 16.36 -8.57
N TRP A 219 20.25 15.17 -9.00
CA TRP A 219 21.09 14.08 -9.53
C TRP A 219 21.36 14.17 -11.04
N GLU A 220 20.75 15.12 -11.74
CA GLU A 220 20.95 15.32 -13.19
C GLU A 220 22.09 16.30 -13.50
N LYS A 221 22.81 16.75 -12.47
CA LYS A 221 23.95 17.68 -12.56
C LYS A 221 25.26 16.95 -12.34
#